data_AF-A0A1N6U832-F1
#
_entry.id   AF-A0A1N6U832-F1
#
_cell.length_a   1.000
_cell.length_b   1.000
_cell.length_c   1.000
_cell.angle_alpha   90.00
_cell.angle_beta   90.00
_cell.angle_gamma   90.00
#
_symmetry.space_group_name_H-M   'P 1'
#
loop_
_entity.id
_entity.type
_entity.pdbx_description
1 polymer ?
#
loop_
_entity_poly.entity_id
_entity_poly.type
_entity_poly.pdbx_seq_one_letter_code
_entity_poly.pdbx_strand_id
1 'polypeptide(L)'
;MKKMIWLFSIVILISSCSVSKDARGKRNLLSGTWTLNNVSFEGNNGNVKALLFNDVEDICLEGSQWFFRDNNSTGKYTISPSTFCTGGDRYIRWSVVEREENYNSQLQFKFIDEKYKDISGGVGYRLNIQNLTEYAMTLKSNVMVEGTPINVVYEFTKN
;
A
#
# COMPACT_ATOMS: atom_id res chain seq x y z
N MET A 1 50.08 -43.52 11.59
CA MET A 1 48.60 -43.58 11.60
C MET A 1 48.06 -42.16 11.51
N LYS A 2 47.22 -41.92 10.50
CA LYS A 2 46.65 -40.62 10.08
C LYS A 2 45.73 -40.05 11.16
N LYS A 3 45.89 -38.78 11.53
CA LYS A 3 44.82 -37.94 12.09
C LYS A 3 44.95 -36.51 11.58
N MET A 4 44.50 -36.32 10.34
CA MET A 4 44.28 -35.02 9.73
C MET A 4 42.95 -34.50 10.29
N ILE A 5 43.02 -33.61 11.27
CA ILE A 5 41.84 -32.94 11.83
C ILE A 5 41.53 -31.76 10.90
N TRP A 6 40.59 -31.99 9.99
CA TRP A 6 40.08 -30.99 9.05
C TRP A 6 39.08 -30.12 9.81
N LEU A 7 39.48 -28.88 10.14
CA LEU A 7 38.63 -27.90 10.78
C LEU A 7 37.67 -27.33 9.73
N PHE A 8 36.45 -27.86 9.67
CA PHE A 8 35.37 -27.30 8.86
C PHE A 8 34.88 -26.01 9.51
N SER A 9 35.37 -24.85 9.04
CA SER A 9 34.76 -23.56 9.34
C SER A 9 33.42 -23.48 8.65
N ILE A 10 32.34 -23.64 9.42
CA ILE A 10 30.97 -23.42 8.96
C ILE A 10 30.77 -21.89 8.87
N VAL A 11 30.80 -21.34 7.67
CA VAL A 11 30.49 -19.93 7.43
C VAL A 11 28.96 -19.80 7.46
N ILE A 12 28.43 -19.42 8.62
CA ILE A 12 27.02 -19.04 8.75
C ILE A 12 26.86 -17.67 8.09
N LEU A 13 26.39 -17.65 6.85
CA LEU A 13 25.95 -16.43 6.19
C LEU A 13 24.67 -15.95 6.88
N ILE A 14 24.82 -15.09 7.88
CA ILE A 14 23.71 -14.32 8.46
C ILE A 14 23.24 -13.29 7.41
N SER A 15 22.31 -13.70 6.55
CA SER A 15 21.59 -12.79 5.68
C SER A 15 20.62 -11.96 6.52
N SER A 16 21.03 -10.74 6.89
CA SER A 16 20.13 -9.76 7.50
C SER A 16 19.08 -9.34 6.47
N CYS A 17 17.80 -9.52 6.77
CA CYS A 17 16.69 -9.03 5.96
C CYS A 17 16.57 -7.50 6.16
N SER A 18 17.47 -6.73 5.57
CA SER A 18 17.35 -5.28 5.55
C SER A 18 16.42 -4.83 4.42
N VAL A 19 15.66 -3.75 4.64
CA VAL A 19 14.92 -3.10 3.54
C VAL A 19 15.92 -2.64 2.48
N SER A 20 15.70 -3.13 1.25
CA SER A 20 16.42 -2.79 0.03
C SER A 20 16.45 -1.27 -0.23
N LYS A 21 17.43 -0.84 -1.03
CA LYS A 21 17.61 0.57 -1.37
C LYS A 21 16.42 1.13 -2.17
N ASP A 22 15.86 0.34 -3.09
CA ASP A 22 14.72 0.76 -3.91
C ASP A 22 13.44 0.94 -3.08
N ALA A 23 13.08 -0.06 -2.26
CA ALA A 23 11.96 0.06 -1.31
C ALA A 23 12.15 1.25 -0.37
N ARG A 24 13.37 1.52 0.09
CA ARG A 24 13.66 2.71 0.92
C ARG A 24 13.45 4.01 0.14
N GLY A 25 13.92 4.09 -1.11
CA GLY A 25 13.70 5.26 -1.97
C GLY A 25 12.20 5.53 -2.20
N LYS A 26 11.43 4.49 -2.51
CA LYS A 26 9.97 4.59 -2.69
C LYS A 26 9.24 4.98 -1.39
N ARG A 27 9.67 4.44 -0.23
CA ARG A 27 9.14 4.87 1.08
C ARG A 27 9.37 6.37 1.32
N ASN A 28 10.55 6.88 0.97
CA ASN A 28 10.86 8.30 1.13
C ASN A 28 9.98 9.16 0.21
N LEU A 29 9.77 8.74 -1.04
CA LEU A 29 8.89 9.45 -1.97
C LEU A 29 7.43 9.45 -1.49
N LEU A 30 6.92 8.31 -1.02
CA LEU A 30 5.56 8.16 -0.45
C LEU A 30 5.34 8.99 0.80
N SER A 31 6.38 9.22 1.61
CA SER A 31 6.27 9.96 2.87
C SER A 31 5.67 11.35 2.65
N GLY A 32 4.67 11.71 3.45
CA GLY A 32 3.95 12.98 3.35
C GLY A 32 2.44 12.82 3.17
N THR A 33 1.79 13.92 2.79
CA THR A 33 0.34 14.00 2.60
C THR A 33 0.01 14.05 1.11
N TRP A 34 -1.03 13.33 0.72
CA TRP A 34 -1.50 13.15 -0.64
C TRP A 34 -3.01 13.35 -0.69
N THR A 35 -3.48 13.99 -1.75
CA THR A 35 -4.89 14.04 -2.10
C THR A 35 -5.18 12.96 -3.13
N LEU A 36 -6.16 12.08 -2.87
CA LEU A 36 -6.69 11.17 -3.88
C LEU A 36 -7.64 11.94 -4.79
N ASN A 37 -7.21 12.26 -6.01
CA ASN A 37 -7.99 13.12 -6.91
C ASN A 37 -9.06 12.35 -7.69
N ASN A 38 -8.79 11.09 -8.01
CA ASN A 38 -9.63 10.31 -8.92
C ASN A 38 -9.55 8.80 -8.61
N VAL A 39 -10.68 8.11 -8.73
CA VAL A 39 -10.81 6.66 -8.65
C VAL A 39 -11.53 6.19 -9.92
N SER A 40 -10.85 5.43 -10.76
CA SER A 40 -11.39 4.98 -12.05
C SER A 40 -11.23 3.47 -12.27
N PHE A 41 -11.97 2.93 -13.23
CA PHE A 41 -12.00 1.50 -13.54
C PHE A 41 -11.50 1.25 -14.96
N GLU A 42 -10.43 0.48 -15.13
CA GLU A 42 -9.86 0.25 -16.47
C GLU A 42 -10.84 -0.52 -17.38
N GLY A 43 -10.96 -0.05 -18.62
CA GLY A 43 -11.80 -0.70 -19.63
C GLY A 43 -13.30 -0.59 -19.37
N ASN A 44 -13.73 0.27 -18.43
CA ASN A 44 -15.13 0.50 -18.14
C ASN A 44 -15.47 1.99 -18.20
N ASN A 45 -16.42 2.34 -19.06
CA ASN A 45 -16.94 3.71 -19.21
C ASN A 45 -18.34 3.86 -18.59
N GLY A 46 -18.85 2.82 -17.93
CA GLY A 46 -20.13 2.81 -17.24
C GLY A 46 -20.01 3.17 -15.77
N ASN A 47 -21.16 3.32 -15.10
CA ASN A 47 -21.24 3.56 -13.66
C ASN A 47 -20.93 2.27 -12.89
N VAL A 48 -19.65 1.97 -12.72
CA VAL A 48 -19.19 0.91 -11.81
C VAL A 48 -19.24 1.45 -10.39
N LYS A 49 -19.74 0.63 -9.46
CA LYS A 49 -19.63 0.88 -8.03
C LYS A 49 -18.84 -0.26 -7.41
N ALA A 50 -17.90 0.07 -6.54
CA ALA A 50 -17.10 -0.94 -5.86
C ALA A 50 -16.91 -0.58 -4.38
N LEU A 51 -17.07 -1.59 -3.51
CA LEU A 51 -16.60 -1.49 -2.14
C LEU A 51 -15.08 -1.64 -2.13
N LEU A 52 -14.37 -0.58 -1.74
CA LEU A 52 -12.92 -0.55 -1.72
C LEU A 52 -12.40 -0.78 -0.29
N PHE A 53 -11.37 -1.63 -0.19
CA PHE A 53 -10.70 -2.00 1.06
C PHE A 53 -11.63 -2.50 2.17
N ASN A 54 -12.78 -3.08 1.81
CA ASN A 54 -13.87 -3.45 2.74
C ASN A 54 -14.24 -2.32 3.72
N ASP A 55 -14.14 -1.07 3.30
CA ASP A 55 -14.38 0.12 4.14
C ASP A 55 -15.50 0.98 3.57
N VAL A 56 -15.29 1.55 2.38
CA VAL A 56 -16.22 2.51 1.76
C VAL A 56 -16.41 2.26 0.27
N GLU A 57 -17.51 2.77 -0.28
CA GLU A 57 -17.71 2.83 -1.73
C GLU A 57 -16.66 3.76 -2.37
N ASP A 58 -16.32 3.47 -3.63
CA ASP A 58 -15.32 4.19 -4.43
C ASP A 58 -15.54 5.70 -4.46
N ILE A 59 -16.78 6.15 -4.58
CA ILE A 59 -17.17 7.57 -4.55
C ILE A 59 -16.75 8.30 -3.26
N CYS A 60 -16.59 7.58 -2.16
CA CYS A 60 -16.19 8.18 -0.88
C CYS A 60 -14.69 8.39 -0.76
N LEU A 61 -13.89 7.73 -1.61
CA LEU A 61 -12.44 7.85 -1.58
C LEU A 61 -11.93 9.04 -2.41
N GLU A 62 -12.67 9.47 -3.42
CA GLU A 62 -12.32 10.67 -4.17
C GLU A 62 -12.32 11.91 -3.27
N GLY A 63 -11.26 12.72 -3.36
CA GLY A 63 -11.00 13.87 -2.50
C GLY A 63 -10.44 13.52 -1.11
N SER A 64 -10.30 12.23 -0.76
CA SER A 64 -9.75 11.82 0.54
C SER A 64 -8.28 12.23 0.70
N GLN A 65 -7.89 12.51 1.95
CA GLN A 65 -6.53 12.92 2.30
C GLN A 65 -5.77 11.73 2.90
N TRP A 66 -4.64 11.37 2.32
CA TRP A 66 -3.81 10.24 2.72
C TRP A 66 -2.49 10.75 3.28
N PHE A 67 -2.16 10.36 4.51
CA PHE A 67 -0.89 10.70 5.15
C PHE A 67 -0.08 9.44 5.41
N PHE A 68 1.15 9.41 4.92
CA PHE A 68 2.11 8.33 5.13
C PHE A 68 3.28 8.82 5.97
N ARG A 69 3.44 8.24 7.16
CA ARG A 69 4.59 8.44 8.05
C ARG A 69 5.57 7.27 7.95
N ASP A 70 6.74 7.54 7.39
CA ASP A 70 7.76 6.52 7.10
C ASP A 70 8.50 5.99 8.34
N ASN A 71 8.72 6.82 9.35
CA ASN A 71 9.59 6.48 10.49
C ASN A 71 9.09 5.31 11.36
N ASN A 72 7.79 5.05 11.38
CA ASN A 72 7.15 3.96 12.12
C ASN A 72 6.14 3.18 11.27
N SER A 73 6.12 3.42 9.96
CA SER A 73 5.22 2.77 9.00
C SER A 73 3.74 2.97 9.29
N THR A 74 3.36 4.07 9.95
CA THR A 74 1.95 4.41 10.20
C THR A 74 1.46 5.44 9.19
N GLY A 75 0.15 5.51 9.04
CA GLY A 75 -0.49 6.52 8.23
C GLY A 75 -1.96 6.58 8.57
N LYS A 76 -2.66 7.39 7.80
CA LYS A 76 -4.11 7.39 7.79
C LYS A 76 -4.62 7.87 6.45
N TYR A 77 -5.86 7.53 6.13
CA TYR A 77 -6.62 8.35 5.20
C TYR A 77 -7.88 8.89 5.87
N THR A 78 -8.31 10.06 5.43
CA THR A 78 -9.47 10.76 5.98
C THR A 78 -10.53 10.88 4.91
N ILE A 79 -11.71 10.32 5.20
CA ILE A 79 -12.90 10.47 4.37
C ILE A 79 -13.62 11.74 4.82
N SER A 80 -13.90 12.63 3.87
CA SER A 80 -14.73 13.81 4.14
C SER A 80 -16.19 13.38 4.34
N PRO A 81 -16.87 13.85 5.39
CA PRO A 81 -18.27 13.53 5.59
C PRO A 81 -19.12 14.13 4.46
N SER A 82 -20.06 13.35 3.94
CA SER A 82 -21.02 13.79 2.93
C SER A 82 -22.38 13.14 3.17
N THR A 83 -23.37 13.45 2.32
CA THR A 83 -24.68 12.79 2.36
C THR A 83 -24.58 11.27 2.18
N PHE A 84 -23.56 10.78 1.48
CA PHE A 84 -23.39 9.36 1.14
C PHE A 84 -22.23 8.69 1.89
N CYS A 85 -21.33 9.48 2.48
CA CYS A 85 -20.07 8.98 3.03
C CYS A 85 -19.96 9.27 4.53
N THR A 86 -19.78 8.21 5.31
CA THR A 86 -19.43 8.34 6.72
C THR A 86 -17.97 8.79 6.84
N GLY A 87 -17.79 10.05 7.19
CA GLY A 87 -16.47 10.65 7.32
C GLY A 87 -15.64 10.08 8.47
N GLY A 88 -14.40 10.57 8.57
CA GLY A 88 -13.49 10.29 9.67
C GLY A 88 -12.18 9.65 9.23
N ASP A 89 -11.31 9.42 10.21
CA ASP A 89 -9.99 8.86 10.00
C ASP A 89 -10.04 7.32 9.91
N ARG A 90 -9.16 6.78 9.06
CA ARG A 90 -8.85 5.35 8.95
C ARG A 90 -7.35 5.18 9.14
N TYR A 91 -6.94 4.68 10.30
CA TYR A 91 -5.52 4.49 10.60
C TYR A 91 -4.99 3.23 9.93
N ILE A 92 -3.80 3.34 9.34
CA ILE A 92 -3.18 2.25 8.60
C ILE A 92 -1.73 2.05 9.05
N ARG A 93 -1.26 0.80 8.97
CA ARG A 93 0.17 0.47 8.94
C ARG A 93 0.53 0.05 7.52
N TRP A 94 1.57 0.63 6.95
CA TRP A 94 1.90 0.49 5.53
C TRP A 94 3.37 0.15 5.27
N SER A 95 3.66 -0.48 4.14
CA SER A 95 5.01 -0.72 3.69
C SER A 95 5.09 -0.78 2.16
N VAL A 96 6.30 -0.64 1.63
CA VAL A 96 6.57 -0.93 0.21
C VAL A 96 7.12 -2.35 0.12
N VAL A 97 6.54 -3.17 -0.75
CA VAL A 97 6.99 -4.52 -1.06
C VAL A 97 7.53 -4.54 -2.48
N GLU A 98 8.74 -5.05 -2.66
CA GLU A 98 9.28 -5.30 -3.99
C GLU A 98 8.76 -6.63 -4.52
N ARG A 99 8.44 -6.66 -5.82
CA ARG A 99 8.14 -7.90 -6.54
C ARG A 99 9.30 -8.20 -7.47
N GLU A 100 9.90 -9.36 -7.31
CA GLU A 100 11.01 -9.81 -8.15
C GLU A 100 10.58 -10.08 -9.60
N GLU A 101 9.31 -10.43 -9.81
CA GLU A 101 8.82 -10.96 -11.09
C GLU A 101 8.50 -9.88 -12.14
N ASN A 102 8.18 -8.65 -11.74
CA ASN A 102 7.67 -7.62 -12.65
C ASN A 102 8.17 -6.20 -12.38
N TYR A 103 9.17 -6.04 -11.50
CA TYR A 103 9.81 -4.77 -11.11
C TYR A 103 8.87 -3.67 -10.58
N ASN A 104 7.59 -3.98 -10.39
CA ASN A 104 6.58 -3.06 -9.88
C ASN A 104 6.41 -3.29 -8.38
N SER A 105 6.96 -2.38 -7.57
CA SER A 105 6.72 -2.40 -6.13
C SER A 105 5.25 -2.18 -5.81
N GLN A 106 4.83 -2.67 -4.66
CA GLN A 106 3.47 -2.51 -4.17
C GLN A 106 3.47 -1.68 -2.90
N LEU A 107 2.52 -0.76 -2.80
CA LEU A 107 2.08 -0.26 -1.50
C LEU A 107 1.23 -1.35 -0.88
N GLN A 108 1.58 -1.80 0.32
CA GLN A 108 0.70 -2.63 1.12
C GLN A 108 0.32 -1.90 2.40
N PHE A 109 -0.90 -2.11 2.86
CA PHE A 109 -1.32 -1.61 4.17
C PHE A 109 -2.35 -2.52 4.84
N LYS A 110 -2.53 -2.32 6.14
CA LYS A 110 -3.61 -2.92 6.92
C LYS A 110 -4.17 -1.91 7.92
N PHE A 111 -5.39 -2.12 8.38
CA PHE A 111 -6.01 -1.26 9.37
C PHE A 111 -5.44 -1.48 10.77
N ILE A 112 -5.27 -0.36 11.49
CA ILE A 112 -4.84 -0.34 12.88
C ILE A 112 -5.76 0.60 13.69
N ASP A 113 -5.73 0.49 15.02
CA ASP A 113 -6.31 1.49 15.91
C ASP A 113 -5.35 2.67 16.17
N GLU A 114 -5.82 3.68 16.90
CA GLU A 114 -5.02 4.83 17.34
C GLU A 114 -3.80 4.44 18.21
N LYS A 115 -3.84 3.25 18.82
CA LYS A 115 -2.76 2.68 19.64
C LYS A 115 -1.85 1.75 18.82
N TYR A 116 -1.98 1.78 17.49
CA TYR A 116 -1.22 1.02 16.51
C TYR A 116 -1.37 -0.51 16.57
N LYS A 117 -2.44 -1.00 17.19
CA LYS A 117 -2.81 -2.41 17.20
C LYS A 117 -3.53 -2.77 15.92
N ASP A 118 -3.26 -3.97 15.42
CA ASP A 118 -3.97 -4.51 14.27
C ASP A 118 -5.46 -4.73 14.60
N ILE A 119 -6.35 -4.19 13.77
CA ILE A 119 -7.80 -4.39 13.86
C ILE A 119 -8.37 -5.10 12.62
N SER A 120 -7.49 -5.50 11.70
CA SER A 120 -7.83 -6.16 10.44
C SER A 120 -7.80 -7.70 10.52
N GLY A 121 -7.44 -8.26 11.69
CA GLY A 121 -7.26 -9.71 11.83
C GLY A 121 -6.12 -10.27 10.97
N GLY A 122 -5.13 -9.43 10.63
CA GLY A 122 -4.03 -9.79 9.73
C GLY A 122 -4.35 -9.63 8.23
N VAL A 123 -5.57 -9.23 7.87
CA VAL A 123 -5.96 -8.95 6.48
C VAL A 123 -5.37 -7.61 6.04
N GLY A 124 -4.72 -7.60 4.87
CA GLY A 124 -4.14 -6.40 4.30
C GLY A 124 -4.49 -6.22 2.84
N TYR A 125 -4.25 -5.02 2.34
CA TYR A 125 -4.47 -4.63 0.96
C TYR A 125 -3.13 -4.38 0.29
N ARG A 126 -3.07 -4.66 -1.02
CA ARG A 126 -1.90 -4.42 -1.85
C ARG A 126 -2.32 -3.69 -3.11
N LEU A 127 -1.58 -2.63 -3.42
CA LEU A 127 -1.75 -1.84 -4.63
C LEU A 127 -0.42 -1.78 -5.37
N ASN A 128 -0.46 -2.06 -6.66
CA ASN A 128 0.71 -1.89 -7.53
C ASN A 128 1.00 -0.40 -7.68
N ILE A 129 2.24 -0.01 -7.44
CA ILE A 129 2.71 1.35 -7.73
C ILE A 129 3.01 1.39 -9.23
N GLN A 130 2.17 2.09 -9.99
CA GLN A 130 2.36 2.26 -11.44
C GLN A 130 3.27 3.43 -11.75
N ASN A 131 3.13 4.51 -10.97
CA ASN A 131 3.98 5.68 -11.04
C ASN A 131 4.12 6.28 -9.63
N LEU A 132 5.31 6.78 -9.30
CA LEU A 132 5.58 7.46 -8.04
C LEU A 132 6.71 8.47 -8.25
N THR A 133 6.37 9.74 -8.09
CA THR A 133 7.31 10.86 -8.15
C THR A 133 7.21 11.68 -6.85
N GLU A 134 7.93 12.81 -6.79
CA GLU A 134 7.81 13.74 -5.67
C GLU A 134 6.45 14.45 -5.60
N TYR A 135 5.66 14.45 -6.69
CA TYR A 135 4.44 15.25 -6.81
C TYR A 135 3.19 14.44 -7.16
N ALA A 136 3.35 13.25 -7.77
CA ALA A 136 2.24 12.45 -8.27
C ALA A 136 2.46 10.97 -7.97
N MET A 137 1.35 10.27 -7.70
CA MET A 137 1.34 8.83 -7.47
C MET A 137 0.13 8.20 -8.16
N THR A 138 0.36 7.10 -8.87
CA THR A 138 -0.70 6.28 -9.46
C THR A 138 -0.60 4.87 -8.90
N LEU A 139 -1.68 4.42 -8.25
CA LEU A 139 -1.79 3.08 -7.70
C LEU A 139 -2.82 2.27 -8.48
N LYS A 140 -2.66 0.94 -8.51
CA LYS A 140 -3.67 0.02 -9.05
C LYS A 140 -3.96 -1.13 -8.12
N SER A 141 -5.24 -1.46 -7.95
CA SER A 141 -5.70 -2.67 -7.28
C SER A 141 -6.63 -3.45 -8.21
N ASN A 142 -6.98 -4.67 -7.83
CA ASN A 142 -8.03 -5.43 -8.50
C ASN A 142 -9.16 -5.69 -7.52
N VAL A 143 -10.40 -5.51 -7.97
CA VAL A 143 -11.61 -5.78 -7.19
C VAL A 143 -12.59 -6.61 -8.01
N MET A 144 -13.40 -7.41 -7.33
CA MET A 144 -14.46 -8.18 -7.97
C MET A 144 -15.73 -7.35 -8.03
N VAL A 145 -16.20 -7.01 -9.22
CA VAL A 145 -17.50 -6.37 -9.45
C VAL A 145 -18.36 -7.34 -10.25
N GLU A 146 -19.52 -7.71 -9.72
CA GLU A 146 -20.45 -8.65 -10.37
C GLU A 146 -19.78 -9.97 -10.81
N GLY A 147 -18.80 -10.45 -10.04
CA GLY A 147 -18.06 -11.69 -10.34
C GLY A 147 -16.94 -11.54 -11.39
N THR A 148 -16.69 -10.34 -11.90
CA THR A 148 -15.60 -10.05 -12.83
C THR A 148 -14.48 -9.26 -12.14
N PRO A 149 -13.21 -9.64 -12.29
CA PRO A 149 -12.08 -8.85 -11.79
C PRO A 149 -11.91 -7.58 -12.64
N ILE A 150 -11.91 -6.42 -11.99
CA ILE A 150 -11.71 -5.11 -12.62
C ILE A 150 -10.55 -4.40 -11.94
N ASN A 151 -9.68 -3.77 -12.73
CA ASN A 151 -8.60 -2.96 -12.20
C ASN A 151 -9.11 -1.58 -11.80
N VAL A 152 -8.86 -1.20 -10.56
CA VAL A 152 -9.14 0.14 -10.04
C VAL A 152 -7.85 0.95 -10.11
N VAL A 153 -7.92 2.15 -10.65
CA VAL A 153 -6.80 3.10 -10.75
C VAL A 153 -7.06 4.26 -9.79
N TYR A 154 -6.06 4.58 -8.98
CA TYR A 154 -6.10 5.66 -8.01
C TYR A 154 -5.05 6.68 -8.36
N GLU A 155 -5.43 7.93 -8.52
CA GLU A 155 -4.52 9.01 -8.93
C GLU A 155 -4.42 10.06 -7.83
N PHE A 156 -3.20 10.28 -7.36
CA PHE A 156 -2.90 11.16 -6.23
C PHE A 156 -1.97 12.29 -6.63
N THR A 157 -2.16 13.44 -5.97
CA THR A 157 -1.23 14.57 -5.98
C THR A 157 -0.70 14.78 -4.57
N LYS A 158 0.58 15.08 -4.46
CA LYS A 158 1.19 15.42 -3.17
C LYS A 158 0.84 16.85 -2.77
N ASN A 159 0.51 17.05 -1.50
CA ASN A 159 0.20 18.36 -0.94
C ASN A 159 1.45 19.15 -0.56
#